data_AF-A0A9Q6WKI4-F1
#
_entry.id   AF-A0A9Q6WKI4-F1
#
_cell.length_a   1.000
_cell.length_b   1.000
_cell.length_c   1.000
_cell.angle_alpha   90.00
_cell.angle_beta   90.00
_cell.angle_gamma   90.00
#
_symmetry.space_group_name_H-M   'P 1'
#
loop_
_entity.id
_entity.type
_entity.pdbx_description
1 polymer ?
#
loop_
_entity_poly.entity_id
_entity_poly.type
_entity_poly.pdbx_seq_one_letter_code
_entity_poly.pdbx_strand_id
1 'polypeptide(L)'
;MTLLYWLEPWEPSPTVVIVMLLAALLFARGVRKAKVSLARQLSFWFGLAALYVALHTRLDYFFEHEFFMHRAQHLVLHHLGPFFIALSYPGAALRAGIPFAWRQRVVRPVLQTRYVRATLDVLFHPVVAVVLFVGLIYFWLLSPIHFVAMLDWRLYRVMNWSMVIDGLMFWWLVLDARPAPPARLSPGRRVLLVVAAIPPQIVLGAFIFFSPRELYPVYSICGRAFTWLSPMRDQQIGGLLLWIPGSMMSVIGAVLALRHWMRLSARERLRDERNAQAPAPARAQLVAHANR
;
A
#
# COMPACT_ATOMS: atom_id res chain seq x y z
N MET A 1 30.34 1.79 -15.80
CA MET A 1 29.64 1.30 -14.59
C MET A 1 28.80 0.09 -14.99
N THR A 2 28.97 -1.07 -14.35
CA THR A 2 28.21 -2.29 -14.69
C THR A 2 26.83 -2.27 -14.02
N LEU A 3 25.86 -3.04 -14.52
CA LEU A 3 24.53 -3.16 -13.89
C LEU A 3 24.63 -3.68 -12.45
N LEU A 4 25.60 -4.55 -12.17
CA LEU A 4 25.84 -5.13 -10.84
C LEU A 4 26.19 -4.06 -9.80
N TYR A 5 26.90 -3.00 -10.18
CA TYR A 5 27.22 -1.88 -9.28
C TYR A 5 25.96 -1.20 -8.72
N TRP A 6 24.91 -1.07 -9.54
CA TRP A 6 23.66 -0.46 -9.10
C TRP A 6 22.82 -1.39 -8.22
N LEU A 7 23.00 -2.70 -8.36
CA LEU A 7 22.32 -3.70 -7.55
C LEU A 7 22.99 -3.92 -6.19
N GLU A 8 24.25 -3.54 -6.03
CA GLU A 8 24.94 -3.58 -4.75
C GLU A 8 24.33 -2.53 -3.80
N PRO A 9 23.81 -2.93 -2.63
CA PRO A 9 23.16 -1.99 -1.71
C PRO A 9 24.17 -0.99 -1.16
N TRP A 10 23.74 0.27 -1.02
CA TRP A 10 24.53 1.27 -0.29
C TRP A 10 24.68 0.87 1.18
N GLU A 11 23.58 0.51 1.85
CA GLU A 11 23.59 -0.09 3.19
C GLU A 11 22.99 -1.52 3.19
N PRO A 12 23.79 -2.55 3.53
CA PRO A 12 23.29 -3.91 3.60
C PRO A 12 22.25 -4.11 4.74
N SER A 13 21.06 -4.61 4.38
CA SER A 13 19.96 -4.87 5.31
C SER A 13 19.47 -6.32 5.18
N PRO A 14 19.92 -7.24 6.05
CA PRO A 14 19.47 -8.63 6.04
C PRO A 14 17.95 -8.76 6.17
N THR A 15 17.33 -7.84 6.92
CA THR A 15 15.87 -7.79 7.10
C THR A 15 15.13 -7.60 5.77
N VAL A 16 15.60 -6.70 4.90
CA VAL A 16 14.98 -6.49 3.58
C VAL A 16 15.11 -7.75 2.74
N VAL A 17 16.31 -8.32 2.65
CA VAL A 17 16.56 -9.54 1.88
C VAL A 17 15.67 -10.68 2.37
N ILE A 18 15.63 -10.95 3.68
CA ILE A 18 14.82 -12.02 4.26
C ILE A 18 13.32 -11.81 3.98
N VAL A 19 12.78 -10.61 4.21
CA VAL A 19 11.35 -10.33 4.01
C VAL A 19 10.97 -10.44 2.53
N MET A 20 11.78 -9.88 1.63
CA MET A 20 11.52 -9.92 0.18
C MET A 20 11.63 -11.34 -0.37
N LEU A 21 12.67 -12.09 0.02
CA LEU A 21 12.83 -13.50 -0.36
C LEU A 21 11.68 -14.36 0.18
N LEU A 22 11.29 -14.16 1.44
CA LEU A 22 10.17 -14.89 2.02
C LEU A 22 8.87 -14.61 1.25
N ALA A 23 8.58 -13.34 0.96
CA ALA A 23 7.41 -12.95 0.16
C ALA A 23 7.45 -13.56 -1.24
N ALA A 24 8.59 -13.49 -1.93
CA ALA A 24 8.82 -14.08 -3.24
C ALA A 24 8.59 -15.60 -3.25
N LEU A 25 9.22 -16.32 -2.32
CA LEU A 25 9.14 -17.77 -2.20
C LEU A 25 7.73 -18.24 -1.88
N LEU A 26 7.06 -17.58 -0.93
CA LEU A 26 5.67 -17.91 -0.58
C LEU A 26 4.73 -17.66 -1.76
N PHE A 27 4.89 -16.55 -2.47
CA PHE A 27 4.05 -16.26 -3.62
C PHE A 27 4.29 -17.24 -4.77
N ALA A 28 5.55 -17.50 -5.13
CA ALA A 28 5.92 -18.45 -6.19
C ALA A 28 5.40 -19.88 -5.91
N ARG A 29 5.54 -20.36 -4.66
CA ARG A 29 4.96 -21.65 -4.23
C ARG A 29 3.44 -21.63 -4.23
N GLY A 30 2.87 -20.51 -3.82
CA GLY A 30 1.44 -20.27 -3.68
C GLY A 30 0.68 -20.27 -4.99
N VAL A 31 1.23 -19.64 -6.03
CA VAL A 31 0.63 -19.57 -7.37
C VAL A 31 0.48 -20.94 -8.02
N ARG A 32 1.34 -21.92 -7.68
CA ARG A 32 1.19 -23.31 -8.15
C ARG A 32 -0.03 -24.01 -7.56
N LYS A 33 -0.56 -23.50 -6.44
CA LYS A 33 -1.69 -24.10 -5.69
C LYS A 33 -2.96 -23.25 -5.78
N ALA A 34 -2.82 -21.94 -5.92
CA ALA A 34 -3.92 -20.98 -6.05
C ALA A 34 -4.01 -20.52 -7.51
N LYS A 35 -5.19 -20.55 -8.11
CA LYS A 35 -5.41 -20.01 -9.46
C LYS A 35 -5.23 -18.48 -9.44
N VAL A 36 -4.08 -17.99 -9.92
CA VAL A 36 -3.75 -16.56 -10.03
C VAL A 36 -3.45 -16.23 -11.49
N SER A 37 -4.17 -15.26 -12.05
CA SER A 37 -3.96 -14.82 -13.43
C SER A 37 -2.57 -14.20 -13.63
N LEU A 38 -2.04 -14.27 -14.85
CA LEU A 38 -0.72 -13.73 -15.18
C LEU A 38 -0.59 -12.24 -14.82
N ALA A 39 -1.61 -11.42 -15.13
CA ALA A 39 -1.63 -10.00 -14.77
C ALA A 39 -1.45 -9.76 -13.25
N ARG A 40 -2.06 -10.61 -12.41
CA ARG A 40 -1.91 -10.52 -10.95
C ARG A 40 -0.52 -10.96 -10.51
N GLN A 41 0.06 -11.96 -11.16
CA GLN A 41 1.44 -12.37 -10.87
C GLN A 41 2.44 -11.27 -11.24
N LEU A 42 2.31 -10.67 -12.44
CA LEU A 42 3.14 -9.56 -12.90
C LEU A 42 3.02 -8.35 -11.96
N SER A 43 1.79 -8.02 -11.53
CA SER A 43 1.53 -6.97 -10.55
C SER A 43 2.27 -7.22 -9.22
N PHE A 44 2.24 -8.45 -8.70
CA PHE A 44 2.97 -8.80 -7.47
C PHE A 44 4.47 -8.65 -7.63
N TRP A 45 5.05 -9.22 -8.69
CA TRP A 45 6.50 -9.18 -8.94
C TRP A 45 6.99 -7.77 -9.21
N PHE A 46 6.22 -6.96 -9.93
CA PHE A 46 6.53 -5.55 -10.13
C PHE A 46 6.55 -4.79 -8.81
N GLY A 47 5.50 -4.93 -7.99
CA GLY A 47 5.45 -4.26 -6.69
C GLY A 47 6.57 -4.70 -5.75
N LEU A 48 6.89 -5.99 -5.72
CA LEU A 48 7.99 -6.53 -4.90
C LEU A 48 9.36 -6.04 -5.38
N ALA A 49 9.59 -6.02 -6.71
CA ALA A 49 10.82 -5.50 -7.30
C ALA A 49 10.98 -4.01 -7.04
N ALA A 50 9.90 -3.22 -7.17
CA ALA A 50 9.91 -1.80 -6.88
C ALA A 50 10.29 -1.52 -5.43
N LEU A 51 9.73 -2.26 -4.47
CA LEU A 51 10.12 -2.16 -3.06
C LEU A 51 11.57 -2.57 -2.82
N TYR A 52 12.06 -3.63 -3.46
CA TYR A 52 13.45 -4.07 -3.32
C TYR A 52 14.42 -3.01 -3.86
N VAL A 53 14.13 -2.46 -5.05
CA VAL A 53 14.92 -1.38 -5.67
C VAL A 53 14.98 -0.17 -4.74
N ALA A 54 13.85 0.23 -4.17
CA ALA A 54 13.75 1.38 -3.28
C ALA A 54 14.40 1.17 -1.90
N LEU A 55 14.54 -0.06 -1.41
CA LEU A 55 15.07 -0.35 -0.05
C LEU A 55 16.50 -0.89 -0.01
N HIS A 56 17.00 -1.46 -1.10
CA HIS A 56 18.19 -2.30 -1.04
C HIS A 56 18.97 -2.33 -2.36
N THR A 57 19.32 -1.15 -2.86
CA THR A 57 20.19 -0.95 -4.02
C THR A 57 21.10 0.25 -3.80
N ARG A 58 22.00 0.53 -4.75
CA ARG A 58 22.86 1.71 -4.70
C ARG A 58 22.09 3.02 -4.80
N LEU A 59 20.82 2.99 -5.21
CA LEU A 59 19.96 4.16 -5.23
C LEU A 59 19.73 4.77 -3.85
N ASP A 60 19.87 3.98 -2.78
CA ASP A 60 19.71 4.44 -1.40
C ASP A 60 20.69 5.56 -1.05
N TYR A 61 21.90 5.55 -1.62
CA TYR A 61 22.83 6.67 -1.56
C TYR A 61 22.17 7.99 -2.02
N PHE A 62 21.47 7.98 -3.16
CA PHE A 62 20.81 9.18 -3.67
C PHE A 62 19.57 9.54 -2.84
N PHE A 63 18.85 8.54 -2.32
CA PHE A 63 17.72 8.76 -1.42
C PHE A 63 18.15 9.42 -0.10
N GLU A 64 19.34 9.11 0.39
CA GLU A 64 19.91 9.71 1.59
C GLU A 64 20.48 11.12 1.38
N HIS A 65 20.87 11.47 0.14
CA HIS A 65 21.63 12.69 -0.15
C HIS A 65 20.85 13.75 -0.96
N GLU A 66 19.63 13.46 -1.42
CA GLU A 66 18.76 14.45 -2.07
C GLU A 66 17.30 14.30 -1.62
N PHE A 67 16.67 15.42 -1.27
CA PHE A 67 15.30 15.39 -0.77
C PHE A 67 14.31 14.90 -1.83
N PHE A 68 14.45 15.32 -3.09
CA PHE A 68 13.55 14.89 -4.15
C PHE A 68 13.66 13.38 -4.42
N MET A 69 14.88 12.83 -4.35
CA MET A 69 15.13 11.40 -4.48
C MET A 69 14.53 10.64 -3.29
N HIS A 70 14.68 11.17 -2.08
CA HIS A 70 14.00 10.64 -0.89
C HIS A 70 12.47 10.64 -1.05
N ARG A 71 11.89 11.70 -1.62
CA ARG A 71 10.45 11.75 -1.92
C ARG A 71 10.04 10.74 -3.00
N ALA A 72 10.86 10.53 -4.02
CA ALA A 72 10.64 9.50 -5.02
C ALA A 72 10.68 8.09 -4.40
N GLN A 73 11.63 7.82 -3.50
CA GLN A 73 11.69 6.57 -2.74
C GLN A 73 10.41 6.37 -1.93
N HIS A 74 9.99 7.35 -1.13
CA HIS A 74 8.78 7.27 -0.33
C HIS A 74 7.51 7.11 -1.18
N LEU A 75 7.44 7.72 -2.36
CA LEU A 75 6.36 7.46 -3.31
C LEU A 75 6.32 5.98 -3.72
N VAL A 76 7.48 5.36 -3.95
CA VAL A 76 7.56 3.93 -4.25
C VAL A 76 7.19 3.07 -3.04
N LEU A 77 7.75 3.38 -1.87
CA LEU A 77 7.55 2.60 -0.64
C LEU A 77 6.12 2.68 -0.12
N HIS A 78 5.46 3.83 -0.24
CA HIS A 78 4.13 4.07 0.32
C HIS A 78 2.99 3.88 -0.70
N HIS A 79 3.24 4.22 -1.98
CA HIS A 79 2.24 4.13 -3.03
C HIS A 79 2.56 3.01 -4.03
N LEU A 80 3.57 3.18 -4.89
CA LEU A 80 3.73 2.34 -6.08
C LEU A 80 3.87 0.84 -5.73
N GLY A 81 4.85 0.47 -4.91
CA GLY A 81 5.11 -0.91 -4.51
C GLY A 81 3.90 -1.55 -3.83
N PRO A 82 3.38 -0.96 -2.74
CA PRO A 82 2.22 -1.50 -2.05
C PRO A 82 0.95 -1.55 -2.89
N PHE A 83 0.71 -0.56 -3.75
CA PHE A 83 -0.44 -0.53 -4.66
C PHE A 83 -0.45 -1.74 -5.58
N PHE A 84 0.68 -2.03 -6.25
CA PHE A 84 0.79 -3.16 -7.16
C PHE A 84 0.78 -4.51 -6.42
N ILE A 85 1.35 -4.58 -5.21
CA ILE A 85 1.21 -5.76 -4.35
C ILE A 85 -0.26 -5.97 -3.98
N ALA A 86 -0.99 -4.95 -3.54
CA ALA A 86 -2.40 -5.05 -3.19
C ALA A 86 -3.28 -5.44 -4.39
N LEU A 87 -3.04 -4.85 -5.55
CA LEU A 87 -3.73 -5.13 -6.81
C LEU A 87 -3.59 -6.59 -7.27
N SER A 88 -2.50 -7.26 -6.88
CA SER A 88 -2.31 -8.69 -7.15
C SER A 88 -3.25 -9.62 -6.36
N TYR A 89 -3.94 -9.11 -5.33
CA TYR A 89 -4.68 -9.91 -4.34
C TYR A 89 -3.87 -11.12 -3.84
N PRO A 90 -2.71 -10.91 -3.21
CA PRO A 90 -1.72 -11.96 -3.00
C PRO A 90 -2.12 -12.91 -1.87
N GLY A 91 -3.07 -12.53 -1.01
CA GLY A 91 -3.37 -13.24 0.23
C GLY A 91 -3.73 -14.72 0.06
N ALA A 92 -4.43 -15.12 -1.00
CA ALA A 92 -4.70 -16.53 -1.26
C ALA A 92 -3.43 -17.31 -1.65
N ALA A 93 -2.60 -16.75 -2.54
CA ALA A 93 -1.34 -17.35 -2.97
C ALA A 93 -0.33 -17.41 -1.82
N LEU A 94 -0.08 -16.29 -1.14
CA LEU A 94 0.84 -16.23 0.00
C LEU A 94 0.48 -17.28 1.07
N ARG A 95 -0.81 -17.38 1.45
CA ARG A 95 -1.25 -18.40 2.40
C ARG A 95 -1.11 -19.83 1.88
N ALA A 96 -1.32 -20.07 0.59
CA ALA A 96 -1.14 -21.39 -0.03
C ALA A 96 0.34 -21.79 -0.13
N GLY A 97 1.25 -20.82 -0.18
CA GLY A 97 2.70 -21.03 -0.18
C GLY A 97 3.24 -21.55 1.16
N ILE A 98 2.59 -21.20 2.27
CA ILE A 98 2.96 -21.61 3.62
C ILE A 98 2.74 -23.13 3.77
N PRO A 99 3.73 -23.89 4.31
CA PRO A 99 3.56 -25.31 4.61
C PRO A 99 2.31 -25.58 5.46
N PHE A 100 1.57 -26.66 5.14
CA PHE A 100 0.28 -26.94 5.77
C PHE A 100 0.36 -27.02 7.30
N ALA A 101 1.39 -27.69 7.83
CA ALA A 101 1.62 -27.78 9.27
C ALA A 101 1.78 -26.42 9.94
N TRP A 102 2.56 -25.51 9.35
CA TRP A 102 2.78 -24.16 9.87
C TRP A 102 1.53 -23.30 9.76
N ARG A 103 0.79 -23.43 8.64
CA ARG A 103 -0.49 -22.73 8.44
C ARG A 103 -1.51 -23.11 9.52
N GLN A 104 -1.59 -24.39 9.89
CA GLN A 104 -2.54 -24.88 10.89
C GLN A 104 -2.08 -24.66 12.34
N ARG A 105 -0.78 -24.87 12.63
CA ARG A 105 -0.25 -24.82 14.01
C ARG A 105 0.16 -23.42 14.46
N VAL A 106 0.53 -22.52 13.55
CA VAL A 106 1.07 -21.20 13.91
C VAL A 106 0.17 -20.08 13.36
N VAL A 107 0.01 -20.01 12.03
CA VAL A 107 -0.64 -18.85 11.39
C VAL A 107 -2.10 -18.72 11.80
N ARG A 108 -2.87 -19.82 11.76
CA ARG A 108 -4.30 -19.79 12.10
C ARG A 108 -4.54 -19.42 13.58
N PRO A 109 -3.89 -20.05 14.58
CA PRO A 109 -4.05 -19.67 15.98
C PRO A 109 -3.64 -18.22 16.28
N VAL A 110 -2.52 -17.76 15.71
CA VAL A 110 -2.04 -16.37 15.90
C VAL A 110 -3.08 -15.37 15.37
N LEU A 111 -3.60 -15.57 14.15
CA LEU A 111 -4.64 -14.70 13.59
C LEU A 111 -5.98 -14.78 14.32
N GLN A 112 -6.22 -15.84 15.10
CA GLN A 112 -7.41 -16.01 15.95
C GLN A 112 -7.20 -15.48 17.37
N THR A 113 -5.99 -15.06 17.74
CA THR A 113 -5.73 -14.50 19.07
C THR A 113 -6.44 -13.17 19.23
N ARG A 114 -7.04 -12.90 20.41
CA ARG A 114 -7.83 -11.68 20.68
C ARG A 114 -7.03 -10.42 20.39
N TYR A 115 -5.78 -10.35 20.85
CA TYR A 115 -4.91 -9.19 20.66
C TYR A 115 -4.60 -8.92 19.19
N VAL A 116 -4.31 -9.96 18.40
CA VAL A 116 -4.05 -9.83 16.96
C VAL A 116 -5.30 -9.36 16.23
N ARG A 117 -6.46 -9.94 16.53
CA ARG A 117 -7.74 -9.50 15.93
C ARG A 117 -8.06 -8.05 16.27
N ALA A 118 -7.99 -7.68 17.55
CA ALA A 118 -8.22 -6.30 18.01
C ALA A 118 -7.26 -5.31 17.34
N THR A 119 -5.97 -5.66 17.23
CA THR A 119 -4.97 -4.83 16.54
C THR A 119 -5.34 -4.66 15.07
N LEU A 120 -5.68 -5.73 14.37
CA LEU A 120 -6.11 -5.65 12.96
C LEU A 120 -7.42 -4.86 12.82
N ASP A 121 -8.34 -4.94 13.78
CA ASP A 121 -9.60 -4.21 13.73
C ASP A 121 -9.39 -2.70 13.91
N VAL A 122 -8.45 -2.29 14.78
CA VAL A 122 -8.03 -0.89 14.93
C VAL A 122 -7.28 -0.42 13.68
N LEU A 123 -6.26 -1.15 13.24
CA LEU A 123 -5.39 -0.77 12.12
C LEU A 123 -6.15 -0.68 10.78
N PHE A 124 -7.16 -1.52 10.57
CA PHE A 124 -8.02 -1.47 9.39
C PHE A 124 -9.32 -0.68 9.60
N HIS A 125 -9.45 0.05 10.73
CA HIS A 125 -10.54 0.99 10.91
C HIS A 125 -10.37 2.15 9.91
N PRO A 126 -11.43 2.59 9.18
CA PRO A 126 -11.27 3.52 8.06
C PRO A 126 -10.65 4.86 8.46
N VAL A 127 -11.02 5.40 9.63
CA VAL A 127 -10.44 6.65 10.14
C VAL A 127 -8.97 6.47 10.49
N VAL A 128 -8.62 5.37 11.17
CA VAL A 128 -7.23 5.07 11.56
C VAL A 128 -6.38 4.87 10.31
N ALA A 129 -6.88 4.17 9.30
CA ALA A 129 -6.18 3.95 8.04
C ALA A 129 -5.86 5.27 7.32
N VAL A 130 -6.80 6.22 7.21
CA VAL A 130 -6.52 7.54 6.59
C VAL A 130 -5.56 8.37 7.45
N VAL A 131 -5.78 8.38 8.77
CA VAL A 131 -4.94 9.15 9.70
C VAL A 131 -3.51 8.62 9.71
N LEU A 132 -3.29 7.31 9.64
CA LEU A 132 -1.95 6.74 9.52
C LEU A 132 -1.34 7.07 8.15
N PHE A 133 -2.07 6.78 7.07
CA PHE A 133 -1.61 7.01 5.69
C PHE A 133 -1.15 8.43 5.40
N VAL A 134 -1.85 9.43 5.95
CA VAL A 134 -1.47 10.84 5.83
C VAL A 134 -0.54 11.27 6.96
N GLY A 135 -0.87 10.90 8.20
CA GLY A 135 -0.18 11.36 9.39
C GLY A 135 1.27 10.89 9.45
N LEU A 136 1.57 9.70 8.96
CA LEU A 136 2.93 9.18 8.89
C LEU A 136 3.78 9.99 7.90
N ILE A 137 3.21 10.37 6.75
CA ILE A 137 3.87 11.27 5.79
C ILE A 137 4.18 12.61 6.46
N TYR A 138 3.20 13.21 7.14
CA TYR A 138 3.38 14.48 7.85
C TYR A 138 4.46 14.35 8.93
N PHE A 139 4.37 13.33 9.77
CA PHE A 139 5.30 13.07 10.87
C PHE A 139 6.74 13.01 10.38
N TRP A 140 7.04 12.19 9.37
CA TRP A 140 8.39 12.05 8.83
C TRP A 140 8.86 13.26 8.02
N LEU A 141 7.97 14.15 7.60
CA LEU A 141 8.29 15.40 6.90
C LEU A 141 8.32 16.62 7.82
N LEU A 142 8.03 16.46 9.12
CA LEU A 142 8.34 17.50 10.09
C LEU A 142 9.86 17.69 10.14
N SER A 143 10.31 18.89 9.78
CA SER A 143 11.74 19.20 9.58
C SER A 143 12.67 18.69 10.70
N PRO A 144 12.38 18.90 12.01
CA PRO A 144 13.25 18.38 13.08
C PRO A 144 13.29 16.84 13.14
N ILE A 145 12.16 16.18 12.89
CA ILE A 145 12.05 14.71 12.91
C ILE A 145 12.79 14.13 11.71
N HIS A 146 12.55 14.70 10.54
CA HIS A 146 13.22 14.34 9.31
C HIS A 146 14.74 14.45 9.44
N PHE A 147 15.23 15.58 9.96
CA PHE A 147 16.64 15.83 10.18
C PHE A 147 17.30 14.74 11.01
N VAL A 148 16.70 14.39 12.16
CA VAL A 148 17.23 13.33 13.04
C VAL A 148 17.13 11.96 12.38
N ALA A 149 16.04 11.66 11.68
CA ALA A 149 15.84 10.38 11.02
C ALA A 149 16.88 10.12 9.92
N MET A 150 17.30 11.16 9.19
CA MET A 150 18.31 11.06 8.13
C MET A 150 19.74 10.92 8.67
N LEU A 151 19.99 11.23 9.95
CA LEU A 151 21.31 11.10 10.58
C LEU A 151 21.52 9.75 11.28
N ASP A 152 20.45 8.99 11.54
CA ASP A 152 20.52 7.69 12.20
C ASP A 152 19.92 6.61 11.28
N TRP A 153 20.78 5.72 10.77
CA TRP A 153 20.39 4.61 9.91
C TRP A 153 19.26 3.74 10.50
N ARG A 154 19.14 3.65 11.83
CA ARG A 154 18.06 2.90 12.49
C ARG A 154 16.73 3.61 12.32
N LEU A 155 16.70 4.92 12.54
CA LEU A 155 15.51 5.75 12.36
C LEU A 155 15.12 5.86 10.89
N TYR A 156 16.10 5.99 9.99
CA TYR A 156 15.90 5.94 8.55
C TYR A 156 15.22 4.62 8.13
N ARG A 157 15.70 3.48 8.64
CA ARG A 157 15.05 2.18 8.40
C ARG A 157 13.65 2.10 8.98
N VAL A 158 13.41 2.63 10.17
CA VAL A 158 12.06 2.68 10.77
C VAL A 158 11.12 3.53 9.91
N MET A 159 11.58 4.70 9.44
CA MET A 159 10.85 5.55 8.52
C MET A 159 10.48 4.80 7.25
N ASN A 160 11.44 4.18 6.57
CA ASN A 160 11.20 3.43 5.34
C ASN A 160 10.27 2.23 5.52
N TRP A 161 10.47 1.42 6.56
CA TRP A 161 9.59 0.28 6.83
C TRP A 161 8.18 0.71 7.23
N SER A 162 8.04 1.79 8.01
CA SER A 162 6.74 2.31 8.38
C SER A 162 5.93 2.73 7.14
N MET A 163 6.58 3.35 6.15
CA MET A 163 5.96 3.72 4.87
C MET A 163 5.47 2.51 4.07
N VAL A 164 6.28 1.44 4.01
CA VAL A 164 5.90 0.20 3.32
C VAL A 164 4.72 -0.48 3.99
N ILE A 165 4.77 -0.61 5.31
CA ILE A 165 3.73 -1.29 6.10
C ILE A 165 2.41 -0.53 5.98
N ASP A 166 2.45 0.78 6.17
CA ASP A 166 1.28 1.65 6.11
C ASP A 166 0.66 1.68 4.70
N GLY A 167 1.50 1.83 3.67
CA GLY A 167 1.06 1.72 2.28
C GLY A 167 0.37 0.39 1.99
N LEU A 168 0.95 -0.74 2.42
CA LEU A 168 0.34 -2.07 2.21
C LEU A 168 -1.02 -2.18 2.90
N MET A 169 -1.11 -1.69 4.14
CA MET A 169 -2.36 -1.70 4.90
C MET A 169 -3.45 -0.88 4.22
N PHE A 170 -3.14 0.36 3.83
CA PHE A 170 -4.09 1.25 3.17
C PHE A 170 -4.55 0.69 1.83
N TRP A 171 -3.61 0.27 0.97
CA TRP A 171 -3.96 -0.22 -0.36
C TRP A 171 -4.70 -1.57 -0.34
N TRP A 172 -4.45 -2.45 0.64
CA TRP A 172 -5.27 -3.65 0.83
C TRP A 172 -6.70 -3.34 1.23
N LEU A 173 -6.94 -2.24 1.95
CA LEU A 173 -8.27 -1.83 2.35
C LEU A 173 -9.04 -1.20 1.18
N VAL A 174 -8.38 -0.30 0.44
CA VAL A 174 -8.97 0.42 -0.70
C VAL A 174 -9.22 -0.51 -1.88
N LEU A 175 -8.22 -1.32 -2.24
CA LEU A 175 -8.27 -2.17 -3.42
C LEU A 175 -8.90 -3.53 -3.15
N ASP A 176 -9.60 -3.78 -2.04
CA ASP A 176 -10.39 -5.01 -1.93
C ASP A 176 -11.52 -5.01 -2.99
N ALA A 177 -11.71 -6.09 -3.76
CA ALA A 177 -12.81 -6.22 -4.74
C ALA A 177 -13.96 -7.09 -4.23
N ARG A 178 -13.80 -7.69 -3.05
CA ARG A 178 -14.82 -8.58 -2.49
C ARG A 178 -16.01 -7.76 -1.95
N PRO A 179 -17.23 -8.32 -1.95
CA PRO A 179 -18.33 -7.74 -1.20
C PRO A 179 -18.01 -7.73 0.30
N ALA A 180 -18.68 -6.86 1.06
CA ALA A 180 -18.59 -6.83 2.51
C ALA A 180 -19.85 -7.50 3.10
N PRO A 181 -19.73 -8.56 3.93
CA PRO A 181 -18.53 -9.38 4.22
C PRO A 181 -18.12 -10.30 3.05
N PRO A 182 -16.85 -10.74 2.92
CA PRO A 182 -15.77 -10.75 3.93
C PRO A 182 -14.82 -9.53 3.91
N ALA A 183 -14.99 -8.58 2.99
CA ALA A 183 -14.20 -7.35 3.01
C ALA A 183 -14.57 -6.47 4.22
N ARG A 184 -13.60 -5.70 4.75
CA ARG A 184 -13.77 -4.89 5.96
C ARG A 184 -14.60 -3.61 5.75
N LEU A 185 -14.60 -3.05 4.54
CA LEU A 185 -15.34 -1.83 4.20
C LEU A 185 -16.36 -2.07 3.12
N SER A 186 -17.48 -1.34 3.16
CA SER A 186 -18.40 -1.26 2.02
C SER A 186 -17.69 -0.61 0.82
N PRO A 187 -18.06 -0.96 -0.44
CA PRO A 187 -17.36 -0.44 -1.61
C PRO A 187 -17.34 1.09 -1.70
N GLY A 188 -18.44 1.77 -1.35
CA GLY A 188 -18.49 3.24 -1.31
C GLY A 188 -17.51 3.86 -0.29
N ARG A 189 -17.35 3.24 0.88
CA ARG A 189 -16.37 3.69 1.89
C ARG A 189 -14.93 3.58 1.40
N ARG A 190 -14.61 2.61 0.54
CA ARG A 190 -13.26 2.47 -0.06
C ARG A 190 -12.91 3.65 -0.97
N VAL A 191 -13.89 4.12 -1.75
CA VAL A 191 -13.74 5.32 -2.60
C VAL A 191 -13.58 6.57 -1.74
N LEU A 192 -14.42 6.75 -0.72
CA LEU A 192 -14.32 7.90 0.18
C LEU A 192 -12.96 7.96 0.89
N LEU A 193 -12.46 6.80 1.33
CA LEU A 193 -11.21 6.68 2.06
C LEU A 193 -10.01 7.18 1.23
N VAL A 194 -9.91 6.74 -0.02
CA VAL A 194 -8.81 7.17 -0.90
C VAL A 194 -8.94 8.63 -1.33
N VAL A 195 -10.16 9.12 -1.55
CA VAL A 195 -10.40 10.54 -1.87
C VAL A 195 -10.03 11.44 -0.69
N ALA A 196 -10.35 11.04 0.54
CA ALA A 196 -10.01 11.79 1.75
C ALA A 196 -8.50 11.93 1.98
N ALA A 197 -7.69 11.00 1.46
CA ALA A 197 -6.23 11.05 1.57
C ALA A 197 -5.56 12.01 0.58
N ILE A 198 -6.28 12.51 -0.44
CA ILE A 198 -5.71 13.37 -1.49
C ILE A 198 -5.41 14.79 -0.98
N PRO A 199 -6.38 15.56 -0.42
CA PRO A 199 -6.14 16.96 -0.07
C PRO A 199 -4.96 17.19 0.88
N PRO A 200 -4.77 16.39 1.95
CA PRO A 200 -3.63 16.60 2.85
C PRO A 200 -2.27 16.49 2.17
N GLN A 201 -2.11 15.62 1.17
CA GLN A 201 -0.87 15.47 0.41
C GLN A 201 -0.63 16.67 -0.51
N ILE A 202 -1.69 17.16 -1.15
CA ILE A 202 -1.62 18.39 -1.96
C ILE A 202 -1.17 19.57 -1.09
N VAL A 203 -1.80 19.75 0.08
CA VAL A 203 -1.48 20.83 1.01
C VAL A 203 -0.03 20.75 1.48
N LEU A 204 0.45 19.57 1.88
CA LEU A 204 1.82 19.39 2.34
C LEU A 204 2.84 19.60 1.22
N GLY A 205 2.58 19.05 0.03
CA GLY A 205 3.44 19.24 -1.13
C GLY A 205 3.54 20.70 -1.56
N ALA A 206 2.40 21.40 -1.58
CA ALA A 206 2.35 22.84 -1.85
C ALA A 206 3.11 23.65 -0.78
N PHE A 207 2.93 23.33 0.51
CA PHE A 207 3.66 23.99 1.60
C PHE A 207 5.18 23.85 1.44
N ILE A 208 5.66 22.66 1.10
CA ILE A 208 7.08 22.41 0.86
C ILE A 208 7.59 23.16 -0.37
N PHE A 209 6.82 23.13 -1.47
CA PHE A 209 7.18 23.77 -2.74
C PHE A 209 7.26 25.29 -2.64
N PHE A 210 6.25 25.92 -2.03
CA PHE A 210 6.14 27.37 -1.92
C PHE A 210 6.89 27.96 -0.71
N SER A 211 7.59 27.13 0.07
CA SER A 211 8.39 27.64 1.19
C SER A 211 9.53 28.54 0.68
N PRO A 212 9.72 29.75 1.23
CA PRO A 212 10.79 30.65 0.79
C PRO A 212 12.17 30.24 1.34
N ARG A 213 12.23 29.24 2.21
CA ARG A 213 13.45 28.77 2.87
C ARG A 213 13.62 27.26 2.72
N GLU A 214 14.86 26.80 2.85
CA GLU A 214 15.18 25.38 2.93
C GLU A 214 14.64 24.81 4.26
N LEU A 215 13.67 23.91 4.15
CA LEU A 215 13.06 23.18 5.27
C LEU A 215 13.88 21.94 5.66
N TYR A 216 14.68 21.39 4.74
CA TYR A 216 15.41 20.14 4.93
C TYR A 216 16.93 20.33 4.79
N PRO A 217 17.58 21.06 5.73
CA PRO A 217 19.00 21.42 5.63
C PRO A 217 19.97 20.24 5.77
N VAL A 218 19.50 19.07 6.23
CA VAL A 218 20.34 17.88 6.43
C VAL A 218 21.12 17.51 5.17
N TYR A 219 20.49 17.59 3.99
CA TYR A 219 21.14 17.28 2.72
C TYR A 219 22.24 18.27 2.37
N SER A 220 22.07 19.56 2.70
CA SER A 220 23.09 20.58 2.45
C SER A 220 24.25 20.52 3.44
N ILE A 221 23.99 20.11 4.69
CA ILE A 221 25.00 20.01 5.75
C ILE A 221 25.83 18.73 5.61
N CYS A 222 25.19 17.59 5.31
CA CYS A 222 25.84 16.28 5.24
C CYS A 222 26.43 15.98 3.85
N GLY A 223 26.10 16.79 2.85
CA GLY A 223 26.59 16.66 1.48
C GLY A 223 25.51 16.18 0.52
N ARG A 224 25.53 16.75 -0.69
CA ARG A 224 24.59 16.45 -1.77
C ARG A 224 25.23 15.55 -2.82
N ALA A 225 24.45 14.63 -3.39
CA ALA A 225 24.90 13.78 -4.48
C ALA A 225 24.99 14.55 -5.81
N PHE A 226 24.16 15.57 -6.00
CA PHE A 226 24.10 16.39 -7.21
C PHE A 226 24.56 17.81 -6.93
N THR A 227 25.77 18.13 -7.39
CA THR A 227 26.37 19.48 -7.24
C THR A 227 25.72 20.55 -8.12
N TRP A 228 24.97 20.14 -9.15
CA TRP A 228 24.31 21.04 -10.10
C TRP A 228 22.90 21.47 -9.66
N LEU A 229 22.33 20.83 -8.64
CA LEU A 229 20.98 21.09 -8.15
C LEU A 229 21.05 21.92 -6.87
N SER A 230 20.40 23.08 -6.86
CA SER A 230 20.37 23.91 -5.64
C SER A 230 19.42 23.30 -4.59
N PRO A 231 19.69 23.51 -3.28
CA PRO A 231 18.85 22.99 -2.21
C PRO A 231 17.37 23.37 -2.33
N MET A 232 17.11 24.60 -2.78
CA MET A 232 15.75 25.10 -2.98
C MET A 232 15.03 24.35 -4.12
N ARG A 233 15.72 24.09 -5.24
CA ARG A 233 15.12 23.36 -6.37
C ARG A 233 14.88 21.89 -6.02
N ASP A 234 15.81 21.26 -5.31
CA ASP A 234 15.65 19.91 -4.76
C ASP A 234 14.37 19.80 -3.91
N GLN A 235 14.20 20.70 -2.94
CA GLN A 235 13.01 20.76 -2.11
C GLN A 235 11.72 20.96 -2.93
N GLN A 236 11.74 21.88 -3.90
CA GLN A 236 10.60 22.15 -4.77
C GLN A 236 10.20 20.91 -5.56
N ILE A 237 11.14 20.21 -6.20
CA ILE A 237 10.86 18.97 -6.92
C ILE A 237 10.30 17.92 -5.94
N GLY A 238 10.85 17.82 -4.72
CA GLY A 238 10.32 16.93 -3.69
C GLY A 238 8.87 17.26 -3.28
N GLY A 239 8.53 18.54 -3.15
CA GLY A 239 7.15 19.00 -2.90
C GLY A 239 6.19 18.63 -4.04
N LEU A 240 6.63 18.78 -5.29
CA LEU A 240 5.85 18.36 -6.46
C LEU A 240 5.66 16.84 -6.53
N LEU A 241 6.71 16.06 -6.23
CA LEU A 241 6.64 14.59 -6.19
C LEU A 241 5.67 14.08 -5.11
N LEU A 242 5.63 14.75 -3.96
CA LEU A 242 4.69 14.43 -2.89
C LEU A 242 3.24 14.69 -3.31
N TRP A 243 2.96 15.87 -3.86
CA TRP A 243 1.62 16.23 -4.30
C TRP A 243 1.20 15.41 -5.53
N ILE A 244 1.84 15.64 -6.68
CA ILE A 244 1.27 15.30 -7.99
C ILE A 244 1.23 13.77 -8.20
N PRO A 245 2.37 13.04 -8.18
CA PRO A 245 2.34 11.59 -8.23
C PRO A 245 1.57 10.91 -7.09
N GLY A 246 1.66 11.41 -5.85
CA GLY A 246 0.91 10.85 -4.72
C GLY A 246 -0.61 10.93 -4.94
N SER A 247 -1.07 12.08 -5.42
CA SER A 247 -2.47 12.30 -5.80
C SER A 247 -2.87 11.47 -7.01
N MET A 248 -2.01 11.36 -8.03
CA MET A 248 -2.24 10.52 -9.20
C MET A 248 -2.50 9.06 -8.81
N MET A 249 -1.64 8.49 -7.95
CA MET A 249 -1.83 7.12 -7.47
C MET A 249 -3.15 6.95 -6.70
N SER A 250 -3.50 7.94 -5.89
CA SER A 250 -4.78 7.99 -5.16
C SER A 250 -5.99 8.06 -6.10
N VAL A 251 -5.92 8.85 -7.17
CA VAL A 251 -6.97 8.94 -8.21
C VAL A 251 -7.12 7.61 -8.94
N ILE A 252 -6.01 6.97 -9.35
CA ILE A 252 -6.07 5.63 -9.98
C ILE A 252 -6.71 4.63 -9.01
N GLY A 253 -6.34 4.67 -7.74
CA GLY A 253 -6.96 3.87 -6.68
C GLY A 253 -8.46 4.10 -6.54
N ALA A 254 -8.90 5.36 -6.57
CA ALA A 254 -10.30 5.75 -6.51
C ALA A 254 -11.10 5.21 -7.71
N VAL A 255 -10.54 5.31 -8.92
CA VAL A 255 -11.16 4.77 -10.14
C VAL A 255 -11.30 3.25 -10.05
N LEU A 256 -10.28 2.53 -9.57
CA LEU A 256 -10.36 1.09 -9.39
C LEU A 256 -11.37 0.69 -8.31
N ALA A 257 -11.40 1.40 -7.17
CA ALA A 257 -12.37 1.17 -6.11
C ALA A 257 -13.81 1.45 -6.59
N LEU A 258 -14.01 2.51 -7.36
CA LEU A 258 -15.30 2.85 -7.96
C LEU A 258 -15.72 1.78 -8.98
N ARG A 259 -14.80 1.30 -9.82
CA ARG A 259 -15.05 0.17 -10.73
C ARG A 259 -15.47 -1.08 -9.96
N HIS A 260 -14.83 -1.39 -8.83
CA HIS A 260 -15.23 -2.51 -7.98
C HIS A 260 -16.63 -2.30 -7.40
N TRP A 261 -16.94 -1.09 -6.95
CA TRP A 261 -18.25 -0.74 -6.43
C TRP A 261 -19.34 -0.93 -7.49
N MET A 262 -19.19 -0.34 -8.67
CA MET A 262 -20.16 -0.48 -9.77
C MET A 262 -20.40 -1.95 -10.15
N ARG A 263 -19.34 -2.76 -10.22
CA ARG A 263 -19.45 -4.20 -10.51
C ARG A 263 -20.21 -4.97 -9.43
N LEU A 264 -20.03 -4.60 -8.16
CA LEU A 264 -20.73 -5.24 -7.05
C LEU A 264 -22.21 -4.84 -7.03
N SER A 265 -22.51 -3.55 -7.22
CA SER A 265 -23.89 -3.05 -7.29
C SER A 265 -24.66 -3.64 -8.47
N ALA A 266 -24.03 -3.80 -9.64
CA ALA A 266 -24.66 -4.45 -10.79
C ALA A 266 -25.00 -5.94 -10.50
N ARG A 267 -24.11 -6.66 -9.83
CA ARG A 267 -24.36 -8.06 -9.44
C ARG A 267 -25.47 -8.21 -8.41
N GLU A 268 -25.57 -7.27 -7.48
CA GLU A 268 -26.64 -7.22 -6.48
C GLU A 268 -27.99 -7.00 -7.15
N ARG A 269 -28.10 -6.01 -8.04
CA ARG A 269 -29.32 -5.75 -8.84
C ARG A 269 -29.78 -6.98 -9.62
N LEU A 270 -28.88 -7.62 -10.37
CA LEU A 270 -29.20 -8.84 -11.12
C LEU A 270 -29.66 -10.00 -10.21
N ARG A 271 -29.11 -10.08 -8.99
CA ARG A 271 -29.54 -11.09 -8.01
C ARG A 271 -30.95 -10.80 -7.51
N ASP A 272 -31.26 -9.54 -7.25
CA ASP A 272 -32.56 -9.10 -6.75
C ASP A 272 -33.64 -9.27 -7.83
N GLU A 273 -33.34 -8.93 -9.10
CA GLU A 273 -34.22 -9.20 -10.24
C GLU A 273 -34.51 -10.69 -10.40
N ARG A 274 -33.48 -11.55 -10.32
CA ARG A 274 -33.65 -13.01 -10.38
C ARG A 274 -34.48 -13.55 -9.22
N ASN A 275 -34.33 -12.99 -8.02
CA ASN A 275 -35.12 -13.39 -6.85
C ASN A 275 -36.58 -12.93 -6.97
N ALA A 276 -36.83 -11.76 -7.55
CA ALA A 276 -38.18 -11.26 -7.82
C ALA A 276 -38.92 -12.06 -8.90
N GLN A 277 -38.17 -12.65 -9.85
CA GLN A 277 -38.71 -13.52 -10.91
C GLN A 277 -38.80 -15.00 -10.49
N ALA A 278 -38.27 -15.38 -9.33
CA ALA A 278 -38.32 -16.76 -8.86
C ALA A 278 -39.77 -17.12 -8.47
N PRO A 279 -40.33 -18.24 -8.97
CA PRO A 279 -41.69 -18.65 -8.61
C PRO A 279 -41.81 -18.82 -7.09
N ALA A 280 -42.95 -18.40 -6.54
CA ALA A 280 -43.21 -18.49 -5.10
C ALA A 280 -43.00 -19.94 -4.62
N PRO A 281 -42.38 -20.14 -3.43
CA PRO A 281 -42.11 -21.48 -2.93
C PRO A 281 -43.41 -22.30 -2.91
N ALA A 282 -43.37 -23.54 -3.40
CA ALA A 282 -44.53 -24.43 -3.57
C ALA A 282 -45.44 -24.54 -2.32
N ARG A 283 -44.89 -24.28 -1.13
CA ARG A 283 -45.63 -24.22 0.14
C ARG A 283 -46.66 -23.08 0.20
N ALA A 284 -46.42 -21.95 -0.47
CA ALA A 284 -47.38 -20.85 -0.58
C ALA A 284 -48.51 -21.14 -1.59
N GLN A 285 -48.20 -21.90 -2.65
CA GLN A 285 -49.20 -22.34 -3.64
C GLN A 285 -50.13 -23.42 -3.08
N LEU A 286 -49.62 -24.32 -2.24
CA LEU A 286 -50.43 -25.34 -1.55
C LEU A 286 -51.44 -24.75 -0.55
N VAL A 287 -51.07 -23.69 0.19
CA VAL A 287 -52.00 -23.00 1.10
C VAL A 287 -53.07 -22.21 0.33
N ALA A 288 -52.72 -21.64 -0.82
CA ALA A 288 -53.69 -20.95 -1.67
C ALA A 288 -54.69 -21.91 -2.35
N HIS A 289 -54.29 -23.16 -2.62
CA HIS A 289 -55.18 -24.19 -3.17
C HIS A 289 -56.01 -24.92 -2.12
N ALA A 290 -55.55 -25.01 -0.87
CA ALA A 290 -56.30 -25.64 0.22
C ALA A 290 -57.43 -24.76 0.79
N ASN A 291 -57.44 -23.46 0.46
CA ASN A 291 -58.46 -22.48 0.87
C ASN A 291 -59.46 -22.13 -0.25
N ARG A 292 -59.49 -22.90 -1.34
CA ARG A 292 -60.54 -22.86 -2.38
C ARG A 292 -61.30 -24.17 -2.37
#